data_AF-A0A959GKV1-F1
#
_entry.id   AF-A0A959GKV1-F1
#
_cell.length_a   1.000
_cell.length_b   1.000
_cell.length_c   1.000
_cell.angle_alpha   90.00
_cell.angle_beta   90.00
_cell.angle_gamma   90.00
#
_symmetry.space_group_name_H-M   'P 1'
#
loop_
_entity.id
_entity.type
_entity.pdbx_description
1 polymer ?
#
loop_
_entity_poly.entity_id
_entity_poly.type
_entity_poly.pdbx_seq_one_letter_code
_entity_poly.pdbx_strand_id
1 'polypeptide(L)'
;YLQNRPAALQERIFQKLFEAAEIARFDPEEKARYEESLKYYRDLKNVVDTSYEEGKAEGKAEKEIEVILKSHEAGLDAETISKITGKSIKEIKKAIDEAER
;
A
#
# COMPACT_ATOMS: atom_id res chain seq x y z
N TYR A 1 -26.33 17.93 29.96
CA TYR A 1 -25.79 17.92 28.57
C TYR A 1 -24.88 16.73 28.21
N LEU A 2 -24.51 15.83 29.13
CA LEU A 2 -23.70 14.64 28.78
C LEU A 2 -24.49 13.40 28.31
N GLN A 3 -25.82 13.38 28.53
CA GLN A 3 -26.68 12.20 28.30
C GLN A 3 -27.36 12.13 26.92
N ASN A 4 -27.24 13.17 26.07
CA ASN A 4 -27.87 13.20 24.74
C ASN A 4 -26.90 12.82 23.61
N ARG A 5 -25.92 11.96 23.88
CA ARG A 5 -25.01 11.45 22.85
C ARG A 5 -25.44 10.03 22.43
N PRO A 6 -25.40 9.69 21.14
CA PRO A 6 -25.73 8.35 20.66
C PRO A 6 -25.02 7.26 21.48
N ALA A 7 -25.75 6.22 21.89
CA ALA A 7 -25.23 5.14 22.75
C ALA A 7 -23.92 4.52 22.21
N ALA A 8 -23.80 4.38 20.89
CA ALA A 8 -22.58 3.91 20.22
C ALA A 8 -21.34 4.78 20.50
N LEU A 9 -21.49 6.09 20.69
CA LEU A 9 -20.39 6.99 21.06
C LEU A 9 -20.06 6.91 22.55
N GLN A 10 -21.04 6.64 23.41
CA GLN A 10 -20.78 6.37 24.82
C GLN A 10 -20.01 5.06 24.96
N GLU A 11 -20.50 3.97 24.38
CA GLU A 11 -19.83 2.66 24.42
C GLU A 11 -18.38 2.74 23.92
N ARG A 12 -18.14 3.42 22.80
CA ARG A 12 -16.79 3.56 22.24
C ARG A 12 -15.86 4.42 23.11
N ILE A 13 -16.39 5.42 23.83
CA ILE A 13 -15.61 6.23 24.78
C ILE A 13 -15.31 5.42 26.05
N PHE A 14 -16.30 4.66 26.56
CA PHE A 14 -16.11 3.80 27.72
C PHE A 14 -15.12 2.67 27.44
N GLN A 15 -15.19 2.00 26.29
CA GLN A 15 -14.21 0.97 25.90
C GLN A 15 -12.78 1.51 25.87
N LYS A 16 -12.57 2.67 25.25
CA LYS A 16 -11.24 3.33 25.24
C LYS A 16 -10.77 3.72 26.63
N LEU A 17 -11.69 4.12 27.52
CA LEU A 17 -11.38 4.46 28.91
C LEU A 17 -10.97 3.22 29.71
N PHE A 18 -11.67 2.09 29.50
CA PHE A 18 -11.34 0.81 30.13
C PHE A 18 -10.02 0.23 29.61
N GLU A 19 -9.76 0.25 28.29
CA GLU A 19 -8.46 -0.14 27.72
C GLU A 19 -7.32 0.72 28.30
N ALA A 20 -7.50 2.04 28.38
CA ALA A 20 -6.49 2.92 28.96
C ALA A 20 -6.28 2.67 30.46
N ALA A 21 -7.33 2.33 31.21
CA ALA A 21 -7.23 2.00 32.62
C ALA A 21 -6.60 0.61 32.86
N GLU A 22 -6.81 -0.35 31.96
CA GLU A 22 -6.15 -1.66 31.99
C GLU A 22 -4.66 -1.53 31.67
N ILE A 23 -4.28 -0.76 30.65
CA ILE A 23 -2.87 -0.45 30.34
C ILE A 23 -2.21 0.33 31.49
N ALA A 24 -2.95 1.19 32.19
CA ALA A 24 -2.43 1.92 33.36
C ALA A 24 -2.23 1.05 34.61
N ARG A 25 -2.83 -0.15 34.66
CA ARG A 25 -2.62 -1.14 35.72
C ARG A 25 -1.52 -2.15 35.39
N PHE A 26 -0.93 -2.08 34.20
CA PHE A 26 0.16 -2.98 33.83
C PHE A 26 1.35 -2.79 34.75
N ASP A 27 1.86 -3.90 35.28
CA ASP A 27 3.17 -3.89 35.92
C ASP A 27 4.26 -3.61 34.87
N PRO A 28 5.46 -3.16 35.27
CA PRO A 28 6.52 -2.76 34.33
C PRO A 28 6.86 -3.83 33.28
N GLU A 29 6.73 -5.10 33.63
CA GLU A 29 6.96 -6.23 32.72
C GLU A 29 5.83 -6.38 31.68
N GLU A 30 4.57 -6.21 32.08
CA GLU A 30 3.42 -6.27 31.17
C GLU A 30 3.43 -5.09 30.20
N LYS A 31 3.80 -3.90 30.68
CA LYS A 31 3.99 -2.73 29.82
C LYS A 31 5.09 -2.94 28.79
N ALA A 32 6.22 -3.53 29.19
CA ALA A 32 7.31 -3.84 28.26
C ALA A 32 6.89 -4.86 27.19
N ARG A 33 6.18 -5.93 27.59
CA ARG A 33 5.63 -6.94 26.65
C ARG A 33 4.61 -6.33 25.70
N TYR A 34 3.76 -5.43 26.19
CA TYR A 34 2.76 -4.74 25.36
C TYR A 34 3.43 -3.81 24.33
N GLU A 35 4.45 -3.05 24.74
CA GLU A 35 5.24 -2.21 23.84
C GLU A 35 5.98 -3.04 22.77
N GLU A 36 6.54 -4.19 23.15
CA GLU A 36 7.17 -5.14 22.23
C GLU A 36 6.17 -5.71 21.23
N SER A 37 4.97 -6.09 21.69
CA SER A 37 3.89 -6.58 20.84
C SER A 37 3.42 -5.51 19.84
N LEU A 38 3.27 -4.26 20.30
CA LEU A 38 2.93 -3.13 19.42
C LEU A 38 4.03 -2.86 18.39
N LYS A 39 5.30 -2.97 18.78
CA LYS A 39 6.43 -2.85 17.86
C LYS A 39 6.37 -3.94 16.79
N TYR A 40 6.20 -5.20 17.19
CA TYR A 40 6.07 -6.32 16.26
C TYR A 40 4.91 -6.14 15.28
N TYR A 41 3.73 -5.72 15.79
CA TYR A 41 2.58 -5.44 14.93
C TYR A 41 2.86 -4.32 13.92
N ARG A 42 3.53 -3.24 14.35
CA ARG A 42 3.92 -2.13 13.46
C ARG A 42 4.93 -2.57 12.41
N ASP A 43 5.95 -3.34 12.81
CA ASP A 43 6.97 -3.86 11.90
C ASP A 43 6.34 -4.77 10.85
N LEU A 44 5.47 -5.71 11.26
CA LEU A 44 4.72 -6.56 10.34
C LEU A 44 3.85 -5.75 9.38
N LYS A 45 3.10 -4.78 9.89
CA LYS A 45 2.23 -3.95 9.07
C LYS A 45 3.03 -3.18 8.03
N ASN A 46 4.14 -2.57 8.43
CA ASN A 46 5.01 -1.84 7.52
C ASN A 46 5.57 -2.75 6.42
N VAL A 47 6.00 -3.98 6.76
CA VAL A 47 6.47 -4.96 5.78
C VAL A 47 5.35 -5.30 4.78
N VAL A 48 4.15 -5.62 5.27
CA VAL A 48 3.01 -6.00 4.41
C VAL A 48 2.58 -4.84 3.51
N ASP A 49 2.41 -3.65 4.06
CA ASP A 49 1.99 -2.46 3.32
C ASP A 49 3.01 -2.12 2.23
N THR A 50 4.31 -2.14 2.57
CA THR A 50 5.40 -1.86 1.62
C THR A 50 5.44 -2.92 0.51
N SER A 51 5.42 -4.21 0.86
CA SER A 51 5.44 -5.29 -0.15
C SER A 51 4.23 -5.26 -1.08
N TYR A 52 3.05 -4.87 -0.57
CA TYR A 52 1.85 -4.73 -1.39
C TYR A 52 1.93 -3.54 -2.35
N GLU A 53 2.40 -2.38 -1.87
CA GLU A 53 2.58 -1.19 -2.70
C GLU A 53 3.63 -1.39 -3.79
N GLU A 54 4.77 -2.00 -3.44
CA GLU A 54 5.83 -2.37 -4.39
C GLU A 54 5.31 -3.35 -5.44
N GLY A 55 4.66 -4.45 -5.01
CA GLY A 55 4.11 -5.43 -5.95
C GLY A 55 3.05 -4.84 -6.89
N LYS A 56 2.24 -3.88 -6.41
CA LYS A 56 1.28 -3.16 -7.26
C LYS A 56 1.99 -2.23 -8.26
N ALA A 57 3.06 -1.56 -7.83
CA ALA A 57 3.84 -0.69 -8.70
C ALA A 57 4.57 -1.50 -9.78
N GLU A 58 5.20 -2.62 -9.41
CA GLU A 58 5.84 -3.57 -10.32
C GLU A 58 4.84 -4.13 -11.33
N GLY A 59 3.72 -4.69 -10.87
CA GLY A 59 2.70 -5.25 -11.77
C GLY A 59 2.11 -4.21 -12.73
N LYS A 60 2.02 -2.95 -12.33
CA LYS A 60 1.61 -1.86 -13.22
C LYS A 60 2.68 -1.58 -14.28
N ALA A 61 3.95 -1.50 -13.88
CA ALA A 61 5.06 -1.28 -14.80
C ALA A 61 5.21 -2.43 -15.82
N GLU A 62 5.10 -3.68 -15.36
CA GLU A 62 5.13 -4.87 -16.23
C GLU A 62 4.01 -4.83 -17.26
N LYS A 63 2.78 -4.53 -16.84
CA LYS A 63 1.64 -4.42 -17.75
C LYS A 63 1.81 -3.29 -18.77
N GLU A 64 2.39 -2.16 -18.36
CA GLU A 64 2.68 -1.05 -19.26
C GLU A 64 3.69 -1.47 -20.34
N ILE A 65 4.76 -2.18 -19.96
CA ILE A 65 5.75 -2.72 -20.90
C ILE A 65 5.11 -3.77 -21.82
N GLU A 66 4.33 -4.70 -21.27
CA GLU A 66 3.63 -5.74 -22.04
C GLU A 66 2.74 -5.14 -23.13
N VAL A 67 2.00 -4.07 -22.80
CA VAL A 67 1.15 -3.35 -23.77
C VAL A 67 1.99 -2.71 -24.87
N ILE A 68 3.13 -2.10 -24.53
CA ILE A 68 4.04 -1.52 -25.53
C ILE A 68 4.56 -2.58 -26.49
N LEU A 69 5.04 -3.71 -25.96
CA LEU A 69 5.61 -4.80 -26.76
C LEU A 69 4.55 -5.45 -27.66
N LYS A 70 3.38 -5.80 -27.12
CA LYS A 70 2.27 -6.35 -27.93
C LYS A 70 1.80 -5.39 -29.01
N SER A 71 1.78 -4.09 -28.72
CA SER A 71 1.41 -3.07 -29.70
C SER A 71 2.47 -2.96 -30.81
N HIS A 72 3.75 -3.11 -30.47
CA HIS A 72 4.84 -3.14 -31.43
C HIS A 72 4.79 -4.40 -32.31
N GLU A 73 4.56 -5.57 -31.71
CA GLU A 73 4.36 -6.84 -32.43
C GLU A 73 3.15 -6.79 -33.38
N ALA A 74 2.11 -6.06 -33.01
CA ALA A 74 0.94 -5.81 -33.87
C ALA A 74 1.24 -4.84 -35.04
N GLY A 75 2.48 -4.35 -35.17
CA GLY A 75 2.93 -3.48 -36.26
C GLY A 75 2.56 -2.00 -36.07
N LEU A 76 2.18 -1.58 -34.86
CA LEU A 76 1.90 -0.17 -34.59
C LEU A 76 3.20 0.63 -34.50
N ASP A 77 3.19 1.83 -35.05
CA ASP A 77 4.31 2.76 -34.96
C ASP A 77 4.42 3.38 -33.55
N ALA A 78 5.62 3.88 -33.22
CA ALA A 78 5.88 4.43 -31.89
C ALA A 78 5.06 5.69 -31.55
N GLU A 79 4.56 6.45 -32.54
CA GLU A 79 3.68 7.61 -32.27
C GLU A 79 2.28 7.13 -31.88
N THR A 80 1.77 6.10 -32.54
CA THR A 80 0.48 5.48 -32.21
C THR A 80 0.54 4.83 -30.83
N ILE A 81 1.61 4.09 -30.53
CA ILE A 81 1.82 3.50 -29.20
C ILE A 81 1.92 4.59 -28.13
N SER A 82 2.61 5.70 -28.42
CA SER A 82 2.70 6.85 -27.53
C SER A 82 1.33 7.47 -27.20
N LYS A 83 0.43 7.59 -28.19
CA LYS A 83 -0.93 8.07 -27.97
C LYS A 83 -1.79 7.11 -27.13
N ILE A 84 -1.62 5.80 -27.30
CA ILE A 84 -2.39 4.78 -26.56
C ILE A 84 -1.92 4.68 -25.11
N THR A 85 -0.59 4.65 -24.91
CA THR A 85 0.03 4.37 -23.60
C THR A 85 0.34 5.63 -22.80
N GLY A 86 0.34 6.81 -23.44
CA GLY A 86 0.74 8.08 -22.83
C GLY A 86 2.24 8.20 -22.57
N LYS A 87 3.05 7.24 -23.03
CA LYS A 87 4.51 7.21 -22.82
C LYS A 87 5.24 8.03 -23.87
N SER A 88 6.44 8.49 -23.53
CA SER A 88 7.30 9.15 -24.50
C SER A 88 7.84 8.14 -25.52
N ILE A 89 8.08 8.60 -26.75
CA ILE A 89 8.67 7.77 -27.81
C ILE A 89 10.02 7.19 -27.37
N LYS A 90 10.78 7.92 -26.53
CA LYS A 90 12.05 7.46 -25.99
C LYS A 90 11.89 6.26 -25.06
N GLU A 91 10.88 6.28 -24.18
CA GLU A 91 10.58 5.16 -23.28
C GLU A 91 10.09 3.94 -24.06
N ILE A 92 9.26 4.15 -25.08
CA ILE A 92 8.75 3.08 -25.95
C ILE A 92 9.90 2.39 -26.69
N LYS A 93 10.78 3.16 -27.34
CA LYS A 93 11.96 2.61 -28.03
C LYS A 93 12.88 1.87 -27.07
N LYS A 94 13.14 2.45 -25.90
CA LYS A 94 13.95 1.79 -24.87
C LYS A 94 13.34 0.45 -24.44
N ALA A 95 12.03 0.38 -24.21
CA ALA A 95 11.36 -0.86 -23.82
C ALA A 95 11.41 -1.93 -24.92
N ILE A 96 11.31 -1.54 -26.19
CA ILE A 96 11.46 -2.44 -27.33
C ILE A 96 12.91 -2.93 -27.44
N ASP A 97 13.89 -2.01 -27.40
CA ASP A 97 15.32 -2.35 -27.46
C ASP A 97 15.77 -3.27 -26.30
N GLU A 98 15.18 -3.11 -25.11
CA GLU A 98 15.45 -3.97 -23.95
C GLU A 98 14.83 -5.36 -24.09
N ALA A 99 13.71 -5.50 -24.81
CA ALA A 99 13.07 -6.79 -25.06
C ALA A 99 13.70 -7.57 -26.23
N GLU A 100 14.35 -6.88 -27.17
CA GLU A 100 15.04 -7.48 -28.31
C GLU A 100 16.51 -7.87 -28.01
N ARG A 101 17.03 -7.55 -26.81
CA ARG A 101 18.36 -7.92 -26.33
C ARG A 101 18.42 -9.33 -25.74
#